data_AF-A0AAV9DVL9-F1
#
_entry.id   AF-A0AAV9DVL9-F1
#
_cell.length_a   1.000
_cell.length_b   1.000
_cell.length_c   1.000
_cell.angle_alpha   90.00
_cell.angle_beta   90.00
_cell.angle_gamma   90.00
#
_symmetry.space_group_name_H-M   'P 1'
#
loop_
_entity.id
_entity.type
_entity.pdbx_description
1 polymer ?
#
loop_
_entity_poly.entity_id
_entity_poly.type
_entity_poly.pdbx_seq_one_letter_code
_entity_poly.pdbx_strand_id
1 'polypeptide(L)'
;MMKDSSYGWNAPVTLKLECPGGYKEHKESLKDKFKNEFSELLVGTFSTGKGMEGDIKFSMFECSAWKRGLVIKGAVIHPTKSVKD
;
A
#
# COMPACT_ATOMS: atom_id res chain seq x y z
N MET A 1 -31.26 8.71 8.80
CA MET A 1 -29.80 8.71 9.06
C MET A 1 -29.12 7.94 7.95
N MET A 2 -28.31 8.60 7.12
CA MET A 2 -27.40 7.88 6.23
C MET A 2 -26.32 7.27 7.12
N LYS A 3 -26.20 5.94 7.15
CA LYS A 3 -25.02 5.29 7.75
C LYS A 3 -23.83 5.71 6.89
N ASP A 4 -22.78 6.23 7.50
CA ASP A 4 -21.49 6.37 6.82
C ASP A 4 -21.13 5.03 6.19
N SER A 5 -21.00 4.99 4.87
CA SER A 5 -20.73 3.76 4.11
C SER A 5 -19.33 3.20 4.42
N SER A 6 -18.47 4.01 5.03
CA SER A 6 -17.09 3.71 5.42
C SER A 6 -16.87 3.91 6.92
N TYR A 7 -16.20 2.98 7.58
CA TYR A 7 -15.78 3.10 8.97
C TYR A 7 -14.41 2.45 9.20
N GLY A 8 -13.79 2.74 10.34
CA GLY A 8 -12.49 2.18 10.74
C GLY A 8 -11.27 2.92 10.18
N TRP A 9 -11.49 3.98 9.38
CA TRP A 9 -10.41 4.70 8.69
C TRP A 9 -9.57 5.61 9.60
N ASN A 10 -9.97 5.76 10.86
CA ASN A 10 -9.19 6.46 11.89
C ASN A 10 -7.94 5.68 12.31
N ALA A 11 -7.95 4.35 12.16
CA ALA A 11 -6.77 3.52 12.35
C ALA A 11 -5.99 3.39 11.03
N PRO A 12 -4.65 3.46 11.03
CA PRO A 12 -3.88 3.24 9.82
C PRO A 12 -3.99 1.78 9.34
N VAL A 13 -3.67 1.54 8.07
CA VAL A 13 -3.35 0.19 7.56
C VAL A 13 -1.85 -0.01 7.58
N THR A 14 -1.42 -1.27 7.62
CA THR A 14 -0.03 -1.64 7.40
C THR A 14 0.14 -2.04 5.94
N LEU A 15 1.11 -1.41 5.26
CA LEU A 15 1.54 -1.76 3.92
C LEU A 15 2.90 -2.44 3.99
N LYS A 16 3.03 -3.58 3.32
CA LYS A 16 4.27 -4.36 3.28
C LYS A 16 4.63 -4.72 1.84
N LEU A 17 5.88 -4.48 1.49
CA LEU A 17 6.50 -4.89 0.24
C LEU A 17 7.58 -5.92 0.55
N GLU A 18 7.49 -7.09 -0.08
CA GLU A 18 8.46 -8.18 0.03
C GLU A 18 9.13 -8.38 -1.32
N CYS A 19 10.45 -8.48 -1.30
CA CYS A 19 11.33 -8.69 -2.44
C CYS A 19 12.36 -9.77 -2.08
N PRO A 20 13.06 -10.37 -3.05
CA PRO A 20 14.12 -11.34 -2.77
C PRO A 20 15.22 -10.82 -1.82
N GLY A 21 15.44 -9.50 -1.78
CA GLY A 21 16.38 -8.84 -0.86
C GLY A 21 15.84 -8.49 0.53
N GLY A 22 14.60 -8.87 0.87
CA GLY A 22 13.96 -8.57 2.16
C GLY A 22 12.63 -7.85 2.04
N TYR A 23 12.16 -7.25 3.13
CA TYR A 23 10.88 -6.57 3.16
C TYR A 23 10.97 -5.16 3.75
N LYS A 24 10.02 -4.31 3.36
CA LYS A 24 9.78 -3.00 3.95
C LYS A 24 8.33 -2.94 4.40
N GLU A 25 8.09 -2.34 5.56
CA GLU A 25 6.76 -2.18 6.14
C GLU A 25 6.59 -0.76 6.67
N HIS A 26 5.40 -0.18 6.49
CA HIS A 26 5.04 1.08 7.14
C HIS A 26 3.53 1.18 7.37
N LYS A 27 3.15 2.10 8.26
CA LYS A 27 1.75 2.43 8.55
C LYS A 27 1.30 3.59 7.68
N GLU A 28 0.09 3.49 7.15
CA GLU A 28 -0.49 4.45 6.22
C GLU A 28 -1.90 4.87 6.64
N SER A 29 -2.15 6.17 6.66
CA SER A 29 -3.44 6.74 7.10
C SER A 29 -4.41 6.90 5.93
N LEU A 30 -5.64 6.42 6.11
CA LEU A 30 -6.71 6.54 5.09
C LEU A 30 -7.63 7.75 5.31
N LYS A 31 -7.63 8.33 6.52
CA LYS A 31 -8.64 9.30 6.98
C LYS A 31 -8.76 10.55 6.10
N ASP A 32 -7.64 11.03 5.55
CA ASP A 32 -7.57 12.29 4.82
C ASP A 32 -7.26 12.12 3.32
N LYS A 33 -6.90 10.91 2.88
CA LYS A 33 -6.42 10.64 1.50
C LYS A 33 -7.51 10.33 0.49
N PHE A 34 -8.71 9.95 0.94
CA PHE A 34 -9.68 9.21 0.13
C PHE A 34 -11.12 9.74 0.22
N LYS A 35 -11.32 11.04 0.45
CA LYS A 35 -12.68 11.62 0.44
C LYS A 35 -13.22 11.67 -1.00
N ASN A 36 -13.81 10.56 -1.44
CA ASN A 36 -14.51 10.35 -2.71
C ASN A 36 -13.66 10.34 -3.99
N GLU A 37 -12.34 10.20 -3.87
CA GLU A 37 -11.42 10.12 -5.02
C GLU A 37 -10.54 8.87 -4.97
N PHE A 38 -10.15 8.37 -6.14
CA PHE A 38 -9.14 7.32 -6.24
C PHE A 38 -7.76 7.96 -6.05
N SER A 39 -7.06 7.54 -5.00
CA SER A 39 -5.68 7.95 -4.74
C SER A 39 -4.76 6.72 -4.70
N GLU A 40 -3.49 6.92 -5.00
CA GLU A 40 -2.49 5.86 -4.94
C GLU A 40 -1.91 5.72 -3.53
N LEU A 41 -1.67 4.47 -3.12
CA LEU A 41 -0.91 4.14 -1.91
C LEU A 41 0.46 3.61 -2.32
N LEU A 42 1.52 4.29 -1.89
CA LEU A 42 2.87 3.82 -2.13
C LEU A 42 3.21 2.71 -1.14
N VAL A 43 3.17 1.45 -1.57
CA VAL A 43 3.59 0.30 -0.74
C VAL A 43 5.11 0.34 -0.50
N GLY A 44 5.89 0.75 -1.51
CA GLY A 44 7.32 0.91 -1.40
C GLY A 44 8.02 0.95 -2.75
N THR A 45 9.34 1.03 -2.71
CA THR A 45 10.23 0.98 -3.88
C THR A 45 11.16 -0.22 -3.80
N PHE A 46 11.43 -0.82 -4.95
CA PHE A 46 12.37 -1.91 -5.14
C PHE A 46 13.24 -1.65 -6.38
N SER A 47 14.38 -2.32 -6.44
CA SER A 47 15.27 -2.33 -7.60
C SER A 47 15.41 -3.75 -8.12
N THR A 48 15.59 -3.88 -9.43
CA THR A 48 15.87 -5.15 -10.09
C THR A 48 17.36 -5.23 -10.42
N GLY A 49 17.97 -6.40 -10.27
CA GLY A 49 19.37 -6.62 -10.56
C GLY A 49 19.74 -8.09 -10.50
N LYS A 50 21.01 -8.42 -10.74
CA LYS A 50 21.52 -9.79 -10.62
C LYS A 50 21.40 -10.25 -9.17
N GLY A 51 20.82 -11.43 -8.93
CA GLY A 51 20.57 -11.93 -7.57
C GLY A 51 19.26 -11.45 -6.94
N MET A 52 18.43 -10.70 -7.69
CA MET A 52 17.09 -10.28 -7.27
C MET A 52 16.00 -11.07 -8.00
N GLU A 53 16.31 -12.29 -8.48
CA GLU A 53 15.35 -13.18 -9.12
C GLU A 53 14.36 -13.74 -8.08
N GLY A 54 13.06 -13.61 -8.35
CA GLY A 54 12.01 -14.16 -7.50
C GLY A 54 10.74 -13.29 -7.48
N ASP A 55 9.83 -13.64 -6.57
CA ASP A 55 8.55 -12.97 -6.45
C ASP A 55 8.67 -11.60 -5.77
N ILE A 56 7.88 -10.65 -6.26
CA ILE A 56 7.59 -9.39 -5.58
C ILE A 56 6.17 -9.50 -5.05
N LYS A 57 6.01 -9.35 -3.73
CA LYS A 57 4.71 -9.47 -3.06
C LYS A 57 4.39 -8.17 -2.35
N PHE A 58 3.19 -7.68 -2.53
CA PHE A 58 2.66 -6.58 -1.73
C PHE A 58 1.47 -7.08 -0.91
N SER A 59 1.32 -6.54 0.28
CA SER A 59 0.17 -6.82 1.14
C SER A 59 -0.27 -5.56 1.88
N MET A 60 -1.56 -5.53 2.16
CA MET A 60 -2.20 -4.53 3.01
C MET A 60 -2.99 -5.27 4.07
N PHE A 61 -2.70 -5.01 5.33
CA PHE A 61 -3.36 -5.66 6.45
C PHE A 61 -3.53 -4.69 7.61
N GLU A 62 -4.36 -5.08 8.57
CA GLU A 62 -4.66 -4.28 9.74
C GLU A 62 -4.57 -5.15 10.98
N CYS A 63 -3.92 -4.63 12.02
CA CYS A 63 -3.74 -5.37 13.28
C CYS A 63 -4.68 -4.90 14.40
N SER A 64 -5.47 -3.84 14.21
CA SER A 64 -6.15 -3.15 15.32
C SER A 64 -7.65 -2.88 15.17
N ALA A 65 -8.23 -2.83 13.96
CA ALA A 65 -9.66 -2.58 13.77
C ALA A 65 -10.18 -3.19 12.46
N TRP A 66 -11.50 -3.26 12.31
CA TRP A 66 -12.12 -3.62 11.04
C TRP A 66 -12.42 -2.36 10.23
N LYS A 67 -12.03 -2.36 8.95
CA LYS A 67 -12.33 -1.30 7.99
C LYS A 67 -13.41 -1.73 7.00
N ARG A 68 -14.30 -0.79 6.65
CA ARG A 68 -15.30 -0.97 5.59
C ARG A 68 -15.26 0.20 4.61
N GLY A 69 -15.70 -0.05 3.39
CA GLY A 69 -15.90 0.98 2.35
C GLY A 69 -14.67 1.22 1.48
N LEU A 70 -13.60 0.43 1.63
CA LEU A 70 -12.43 0.50 0.76
C LEU A 70 -12.69 -0.26 -0.54
N VAL A 71 -12.39 0.37 -1.67
CA VAL A 71 -12.42 -0.26 -3.00
C VAL A 71 -11.01 -0.21 -3.58
N ILE A 72 -10.45 -1.37 -3.92
CA ILE A 72 -9.14 -1.48 -4.57
C ILE A 72 -9.38 -1.66 -6.06
N LYS A 73 -8.90 -0.71 -6.87
CA LYS A 73 -9.01 -0.78 -8.33
C LYS A 73 -7.94 -1.67 -8.96
N GLY A 74 -6.73 -1.66 -8.39
CA GLY A 74 -5.60 -2.45 -8.89
C GLY A 74 -4.30 -2.07 -8.21
N ALA A 75 -3.21 -2.65 -8.70
CA ALA A 75 -1.85 -2.31 -8.33
C ALA A 75 -1.11 -1.84 -9.59
N VAL A 76 -0.26 -0.83 -9.45
CA VAL A 76 0.52 -0.27 -10.55
C VAL A 76 1.99 -0.27 -10.16
N ILE A 77 2.85 -0.64 -11.11
CA ILE A 77 4.30 -0.58 -10.96
C ILE A 77 4.79 0.51 -11.91
N HIS A 78 5.41 1.55 -11.35
CA HIS A 78 5.96 2.66 -12.12
C HIS A 78 7.49 2.56 -12.18
N PRO A 79 8.10 2.75 -13.37
CA PRO A 79 9.52 3.02 -13.45
C PRO A 79 9.84 4.33 -12.70
N THR A 80 10.84 4.31 -11.83
CA THR A 80 11.40 5.53 -11.24
C THR A 80 12.61 5.98 -12.06
N LYS A 81 12.98 7.27 -11.96
CA LYS A 81 14.25 7.72 -12.53
C LYS A 81 15.37 6.95 -11.82
N SER A 82 16.18 6.23 -12.60
CA SER A 82 17.37 5.56 -12.07
C SER A 82 18.24 6.59 -11.36
N VAL A 83 18.49 6.40 -10.07
CA VAL A 83 19.64 7.02 -9.41
C VAL A 83 20.84 6.42 -10.14
N LYS A 84 21.55 7.24 -10.92
CA LYS A 84 22.86 6.83 -11.44
C LYS A 84 23.76 6.67 -10.22
N ASP A 85 24.34 5.48 -10.08
CA ASP A 85 25.40 5.18 -9.12
C ASP A 85 26.57 6.17 -9.26
#